data_AF-A0A8J3L438-F1
#
_entry.id   AF-A0A8J3L438-F1
#
_cell.length_a   1.000
_cell.length_b   1.000
_cell.length_c   1.000
_cell.angle_alpha   90.00
_cell.angle_beta   90.00
_cell.angle_gamma   90.00
#
_symmetry.space_group_name_H-M   'P 1'
#
loop_
_entity.id
_entity.type
_entity.pdbx_description
1 polymer ?
#
loop_
_entity_poly.entity_id
_entity_poly.type
_entity_poly.pdbx_seq_one_letter_code
_entity_poly.pdbx_strand_id
1 'polypeptide(L)'
;MDESTYVPYGMVRLLVERDCLDTLRAEADRGDWRCGAALIDELVRRGEAEAALAVCRTFVRPDRWNGAADKTAAVLEASYGLEEAVAFVRPYAAAGERSAVHRLAALLGRLGQVDEVFALLRPRLDDWWMASNLVEATEGQGRDEDVIAELETLVAAVERHPDRWQAKPWNAAESLATVLDRQGRSDEAIALLRRVRRTSVNQIEHLADLLHKAGRESELRDLVAGEGREHAAYRLANLLEEQNRLAEAVDTLRAFTDAGNINAASALAELLRRHGRGEEAVEVLHTAVRAEGAAHGCTRHHLWTLLVEAERPEDALGHLDELEREFGPEELFRDRLWLLAECGRSEEALARVRAHPQAGEDGFLQLAAQTLDDLGRTDEAIALLRPRATSHFVGNDLAEMLLRRGEVDEAMAVVHALEPLKLWPDSGAGVSPD
;
A
#
# COMPACT_ATOMS: atom_id res chain seq x y z
N MET A 1 1.31 1.35 -24.98
CA MET A 1 -0.04 0.77 -24.79
C MET A 1 -0.77 1.76 -23.94
N ASP A 2 -1.83 2.32 -24.48
CA ASP A 2 -2.62 3.36 -23.82
C ASP A 2 -3.32 2.73 -22.61
N GLU A 3 -3.13 3.29 -21.40
CA GLU A 3 -3.77 2.79 -20.18
C GLU A 3 -5.30 2.97 -20.22
N SER A 4 -5.81 3.75 -21.19
CA SER A 4 -7.22 4.02 -21.45
C SER A 4 -8.05 2.80 -21.86
N THR A 5 -7.43 1.66 -22.18
CA THR A 5 -8.12 0.46 -22.69
C THR A 5 -8.31 -0.64 -21.64
N TYR A 6 -7.81 -0.47 -20.41
CA TYR A 6 -7.95 -1.48 -19.35
C TYR A 6 -9.17 -1.23 -18.48
N VAL A 7 -9.89 -2.31 -18.16
CA VAL A 7 -10.96 -2.30 -17.16
C VAL A 7 -10.37 -1.89 -15.79
N PRO A 8 -11.00 -0.95 -15.06
CA PRO A 8 -10.58 -0.58 -13.72
C PRO A 8 -10.58 -1.75 -12.73
N TYR A 9 -9.64 -1.78 -11.78
CA TYR A 9 -9.51 -2.86 -10.79
C TYR A 9 -10.79 -3.11 -9.97
N GLY A 10 -11.50 -2.04 -9.58
CA GLY A 10 -12.77 -2.16 -8.84
C GLY A 10 -13.84 -2.94 -9.60
N MET A 11 -13.92 -2.72 -10.91
CA MET A 11 -14.86 -3.43 -11.79
C MET A 11 -14.44 -4.88 -12.04
N VAL A 12 -13.13 -5.14 -12.22
CA VAL A 12 -12.62 -6.51 -12.33
C VAL A 12 -12.99 -7.32 -11.08
N ARG A 13 -12.87 -6.73 -9.89
CA ARG A 13 -13.33 -7.37 -8.63
C ARG A 13 -14.83 -7.69 -8.67
N LEU A 14 -15.67 -6.75 -9.10
CA LEU A 14 -17.12 -6.99 -9.22
C LEU A 14 -17.44 -8.10 -10.23
N LEU A 15 -16.73 -8.18 -11.37
CA LEU A 15 -16.90 -9.25 -12.35
C LEU A 15 -16.56 -10.62 -11.73
N VAL A 16 -15.51 -10.70 -10.91
CA VAL A 16 -15.16 -11.94 -10.17
C VAL A 16 -16.25 -12.29 -9.14
N GLU A 17 -16.69 -11.33 -8.34
CA GLU A 17 -17.73 -11.53 -7.31
C GLU A 17 -19.06 -12.03 -7.89
N ARG A 18 -19.34 -11.66 -9.14
CA ARG A 18 -20.55 -12.06 -9.87
C ARG A 18 -20.36 -13.28 -10.77
N ASP A 19 -19.22 -13.95 -10.71
CA ASP A 19 -18.92 -15.12 -11.55
C ASP A 19 -19.02 -14.84 -13.07
N CYS A 20 -18.62 -13.64 -13.50
CA CYS A 20 -18.68 -13.22 -14.91
C CYS A 20 -17.41 -13.63 -15.69
N LEU A 21 -17.06 -14.93 -15.67
CA LEU A 21 -15.81 -15.43 -16.26
C LEU A 21 -15.73 -15.24 -17.78
N ASP A 22 -16.86 -15.33 -18.48
CA ASP A 22 -16.89 -15.16 -19.93
C ASP A 22 -16.55 -13.71 -20.32
N THR A 23 -17.01 -12.73 -19.55
CA THR A 23 -16.63 -11.32 -19.73
C THR A 23 -15.14 -11.13 -19.45
N LEU A 24 -14.62 -11.68 -18.33
CA LEU A 24 -13.19 -11.62 -18.02
C LEU A 24 -12.33 -12.26 -19.13
N ARG A 25 -12.80 -13.38 -19.71
CA ARG A 25 -12.12 -14.05 -20.82
C ARG A 25 -12.15 -13.21 -22.09
N ALA A 26 -13.30 -12.63 -22.44
CA ALA A 26 -13.42 -11.76 -23.60
C ALA A 26 -12.50 -10.52 -23.51
N GLU A 27 -12.41 -9.90 -22.34
CA GLU A 27 -11.48 -8.78 -22.11
C GLU A 27 -10.02 -9.23 -22.11
N ALA A 28 -9.70 -10.39 -21.53
CA ALA A 28 -8.37 -10.96 -21.60
C ALA A 28 -7.93 -11.25 -23.05
N ASP A 29 -8.83 -11.76 -23.89
CA ASP A 29 -8.57 -12.00 -25.32
C ASP A 29 -8.38 -10.69 -26.10
N ARG A 30 -8.93 -9.57 -25.63
CA ARG A 30 -8.66 -8.21 -26.13
C ARG A 30 -7.30 -7.65 -25.67
N GLY A 31 -6.60 -8.36 -24.78
CA GLY A 31 -5.30 -7.97 -24.24
C GLY A 31 -5.35 -7.30 -22.87
N ASP A 32 -6.50 -7.32 -22.18
CA ASP A 32 -6.61 -6.79 -20.81
C ASP A 32 -5.94 -7.74 -19.80
N TRP A 33 -4.74 -7.38 -19.36
CA TRP A 33 -4.00 -8.14 -18.37
C TRP A 33 -4.67 -8.15 -16.99
N ARG A 34 -5.42 -7.11 -16.59
CA ARG A 34 -6.10 -7.08 -15.29
C ARG A 34 -7.23 -8.12 -15.25
N CYS A 35 -8.03 -8.18 -16.33
CA CYS A 35 -9.04 -9.22 -16.50
C CYS A 35 -8.41 -10.61 -16.64
N GLY A 36 -7.35 -10.74 -17.42
CA GLY A 36 -6.61 -12.01 -17.56
C GLY A 36 -6.05 -12.50 -16.23
N ALA A 37 -5.41 -11.62 -15.46
CA ALA A 37 -4.88 -11.91 -14.14
C ALA A 37 -5.95 -12.38 -13.15
N ALA A 38 -7.12 -11.72 -13.13
CA ALA A 38 -8.24 -12.11 -12.27
C ALA A 38 -8.88 -13.44 -12.71
N LEU A 39 -9.02 -13.65 -14.01
CA LEU A 39 -9.50 -14.92 -14.57
C LEU A 39 -8.57 -16.08 -14.19
N ILE A 40 -7.25 -15.89 -14.26
CA ILE A 40 -6.26 -16.88 -13.84
C ILE A 40 -6.48 -17.27 -12.37
N ASP A 41 -6.58 -16.29 -11.47
CA ASP A 41 -6.74 -16.54 -10.02
C ASP A 41 -8.03 -17.32 -9.74
N GLU A 42 -9.11 -16.96 -10.44
CA GLU A 42 -10.41 -17.59 -10.28
C GLU A 42 -10.47 -19.02 -10.86
N LEU A 43 -9.79 -19.27 -11.98
CA LEU A 43 -9.63 -20.62 -12.54
C LEU A 43 -8.81 -21.51 -11.60
N VAL A 44 -7.72 -20.99 -11.01
CA VAL A 44 -6.94 -21.72 -10.00
C VAL A 44 -7.81 -22.06 -8.78
N ARG A 45 -8.61 -21.10 -8.28
CA ARG A 45 -9.53 -21.32 -7.16
C ARG A 45 -10.54 -22.45 -7.45
N ARG A 46 -10.94 -22.64 -8.70
CA ARG A 46 -11.82 -23.73 -9.17
C ARG A 46 -11.11 -25.05 -9.43
N GLY A 47 -9.79 -25.09 -9.31
CA GLY A 47 -8.97 -26.27 -9.64
C GLY A 47 -8.76 -26.46 -11.16
N GLU A 48 -9.03 -25.43 -11.97
CA GLU A 48 -8.89 -25.45 -13.43
C GLU A 48 -7.49 -24.96 -13.88
N ALA A 49 -6.44 -25.60 -13.34
CA ALA A 49 -5.06 -25.16 -13.53
C ALA A 49 -4.62 -25.10 -15.01
N GLU A 50 -5.03 -26.06 -15.84
CA GLU A 50 -4.71 -26.05 -17.29
C GLU A 50 -5.36 -24.88 -18.03
N ALA A 51 -6.59 -24.51 -17.66
CA ALA A 51 -7.27 -23.37 -18.24
C ALA A 51 -6.58 -22.06 -17.81
N ALA A 52 -6.18 -21.97 -16.54
CA ALA A 52 -5.40 -20.84 -16.03
C ALA A 52 -4.07 -20.69 -16.79
N LEU A 53 -3.33 -21.80 -16.97
CA LEU A 53 -2.09 -21.83 -17.75
C LEU A 53 -2.32 -21.45 -19.22
N ALA A 54 -3.45 -21.83 -19.82
CA ALA A 54 -3.79 -21.43 -21.18
C ALA A 54 -3.94 -19.90 -21.30
N VAL A 55 -4.60 -19.26 -20.32
CA VAL A 55 -4.70 -17.80 -20.25
C VAL A 55 -3.33 -17.18 -20.02
N CYS A 56 -2.51 -17.72 -19.11
CA CYS A 56 -1.14 -17.22 -18.91
C CYS A 56 -0.32 -17.18 -20.21
N ARG A 57 -0.39 -18.25 -21.01
CA ARG A 57 0.39 -18.39 -22.26
C ARG A 57 0.12 -17.27 -23.28
N THR A 58 -1.06 -16.65 -23.27
CA THR A 58 -1.35 -15.54 -24.21
C THR A 58 -0.62 -14.25 -23.84
N PHE A 59 -0.21 -14.11 -22.58
CA PHE A 59 0.46 -12.91 -22.05
C PHE A 59 1.94 -13.12 -21.72
N VAL A 60 2.42 -14.36 -21.57
CA VAL A 60 3.83 -14.65 -21.29
C VAL A 60 4.71 -14.19 -22.44
N ARG A 61 5.78 -13.48 -22.10
CA ARG A 61 6.82 -13.09 -23.06
C ARG A 61 8.02 -14.02 -22.90
N PRO A 62 8.48 -14.70 -23.96
CA PRO A 62 9.56 -15.69 -23.84
C PRO A 62 10.92 -15.07 -23.54
N ASP A 63 11.10 -13.78 -23.83
CA ASP A 63 12.37 -13.05 -23.74
C ASP A 63 12.49 -12.16 -22.51
N ARG A 64 11.41 -11.97 -21.73
CA ARG A 64 11.39 -11.04 -20.60
C ARG A 64 10.46 -11.50 -19.49
N TRP A 65 10.89 -11.32 -18.24
CA TRP A 65 10.02 -11.56 -17.10
C TRP A 65 8.93 -10.47 -17.01
N ASN A 66 7.67 -10.90 -17.05
CA ASN A 66 6.50 -10.04 -16.89
C ASN A 66 5.51 -10.62 -15.88
N GLY A 67 4.45 -9.87 -15.57
CA GLY A 67 3.41 -10.32 -14.62
C GLY A 67 2.78 -11.67 -14.99
N ALA A 68 2.69 -11.98 -16.29
CA ALA A 68 2.20 -13.28 -16.76
C ALA A 68 3.16 -14.43 -16.47
N ALA A 69 4.48 -14.23 -16.62
CA ALA A 69 5.47 -15.21 -16.21
C ALA A 69 5.43 -15.45 -14.69
N ASP A 70 5.31 -14.40 -13.88
CA ASP A 70 5.19 -14.56 -12.42
C ASP A 70 3.93 -15.32 -12.02
N LYS A 71 2.77 -14.97 -12.60
CA LYS A 71 1.53 -15.73 -12.40
C LYS A 71 1.64 -17.17 -12.88
N THR A 72 2.30 -17.43 -14.01
CA THR A 72 2.54 -18.80 -14.49
C THR A 72 3.33 -19.60 -13.47
N ALA A 73 4.40 -19.04 -12.91
CA ALA A 73 5.20 -19.68 -11.88
C ALA A 73 4.36 -19.97 -10.62
N ALA A 74 3.50 -19.04 -10.20
CA ALA A 74 2.59 -19.23 -9.06
C ALA A 74 1.54 -20.33 -9.31
N VAL A 75 0.97 -20.42 -10.51
CA VAL A 75 0.02 -21.48 -10.90
C VAL A 75 0.72 -22.84 -10.90
N LEU A 76 1.92 -22.93 -11.50
CA LEU A 76 2.72 -24.15 -11.53
C LEU A 76 3.05 -24.62 -10.10
N GLU A 77 3.47 -23.70 -9.25
CA GLU A 77 3.79 -23.97 -7.86
C GLU A 77 2.59 -24.54 -7.09
N ALA A 78 1.43 -23.89 -7.21
CA ALA A 78 0.24 -24.26 -6.46
C ALA A 78 -0.41 -25.57 -6.95
N SER A 79 -0.32 -25.86 -8.25
CA SER A 79 -1.08 -26.96 -8.88
C SER A 79 -0.24 -28.18 -9.26
N TYR A 80 1.08 -28.01 -9.45
CA TYR A 80 1.96 -29.07 -9.94
C TYR A 80 3.19 -29.32 -9.06
N GLY A 81 3.66 -28.31 -8.31
CA GLY A 81 4.78 -28.46 -7.38
C GLY A 81 5.84 -27.38 -7.54
N LEU A 82 6.78 -27.35 -6.58
CA LEU A 82 7.87 -26.38 -6.56
C LEU A 82 8.86 -26.63 -7.71
N GLU A 83 9.10 -27.89 -8.05
CA GLU A 83 10.03 -28.32 -9.10
C GLU A 83 9.61 -27.83 -10.50
N GLU A 84 8.31 -27.90 -10.82
CA GLU A 84 7.74 -27.42 -12.08
C GLU A 84 7.86 -25.90 -12.19
N ALA A 85 7.58 -25.19 -11.09
CA ALA A 85 7.77 -23.75 -11.04
C ALA A 85 9.26 -23.39 -11.25
N VAL A 86 10.18 -24.09 -10.58
CA VAL A 86 11.63 -23.90 -10.77
C VAL A 86 12.03 -24.14 -12.23
N ALA A 87 11.56 -25.21 -12.85
CA ALA A 87 11.85 -25.53 -14.24
C ALA A 87 11.41 -24.42 -15.20
N PHE A 88 10.24 -23.81 -14.94
CA PHE A 88 9.73 -22.68 -15.73
C PHE A 88 10.51 -21.38 -15.51
N VAL A 89 10.90 -21.05 -14.28
CA VAL A 89 11.56 -19.77 -13.95
C VAL A 89 13.05 -19.78 -14.32
N ARG A 90 13.71 -20.95 -14.26
CA ARG A 90 15.17 -21.10 -14.45
C ARG A 90 15.72 -20.47 -15.73
N PRO A 91 15.09 -20.58 -16.92
CA PRO A 91 15.57 -19.91 -18.13
C PRO A 91 15.59 -18.38 -18.03
N TYR A 92 14.58 -17.76 -17.40
CA TYR A 92 14.53 -16.31 -17.22
C TYR A 92 15.60 -15.82 -16.23
N ALA A 93 15.81 -16.56 -15.14
CA ALA A 93 16.87 -16.26 -14.18
C ALA A 93 18.27 -16.41 -14.81
N ALA A 94 18.47 -17.43 -15.65
CA ALA A 94 19.70 -17.61 -16.41
C ALA A 94 19.96 -16.48 -17.43
N ALA A 95 18.89 -15.91 -18.01
CA ALA A 95 18.97 -14.71 -18.84
C ALA A 95 19.27 -13.42 -18.04
N GLY A 96 19.29 -13.48 -16.71
CA GLY A 96 19.62 -12.36 -15.83
C GLY A 96 18.43 -11.46 -15.48
N GLU A 97 17.19 -11.91 -15.75
CA GLU A 97 15.99 -11.15 -15.37
C GLU A 97 15.90 -11.01 -13.85
N ARG A 98 16.06 -9.78 -13.35
CA ARG A 98 16.17 -9.46 -11.91
C ARG A 98 15.05 -10.08 -11.07
N SER A 99 13.80 -9.94 -11.50
CA SER A 99 12.63 -10.51 -10.82
C SER A 99 12.54 -12.03 -10.92
N ALA A 100 13.03 -12.63 -12.00
CA ALA A 100 13.08 -14.09 -12.14
C ALA A 100 14.15 -14.71 -11.23
N VAL A 101 15.31 -14.06 -11.09
CA VAL A 101 16.34 -14.45 -10.10
C VAL A 101 15.74 -14.41 -8.70
N HIS A 102 14.98 -13.35 -8.38
CA HIS A 102 14.27 -13.24 -7.12
C HIS A 102 13.33 -14.43 -6.88
N ARG A 103 12.41 -14.66 -7.82
CA ARG A 103 11.43 -15.76 -7.74
C ARG A 103 12.10 -17.13 -7.64
N LEU A 104 13.15 -17.37 -8.42
CA LEU A 104 13.87 -18.64 -8.41
C LEU A 104 14.52 -18.91 -7.05
N ALA A 105 15.19 -17.93 -6.45
CA ALA A 105 15.82 -18.11 -5.14
C ALA A 105 14.79 -18.45 -4.06
N ALA A 106 13.64 -17.77 -4.04
CA ALA A 106 12.56 -18.07 -3.09
C ALA A 106 12.03 -19.51 -3.26
N LEU A 107 11.86 -19.98 -4.50
CA LEU A 107 11.45 -21.36 -4.79
C LEU A 107 12.51 -22.39 -4.35
N LEU A 108 13.78 -22.15 -4.66
CA LEU A 108 14.90 -23.01 -4.26
C LEU A 108 15.06 -23.07 -2.74
N GLY A 109 14.88 -21.94 -2.04
CA GLY A 109 14.88 -21.87 -0.59
C GLY A 109 13.82 -22.77 0.03
N ARG A 110 12.59 -22.72 -0.49
CA ARG A 110 11.48 -23.58 -0.05
C ARG A 110 11.67 -25.06 -0.37
N LEU A 111 12.45 -25.38 -1.42
CA LEU A 111 12.92 -26.74 -1.71
C LEU A 111 14.07 -27.21 -0.81
N GLY A 112 14.60 -26.33 0.06
CA GLY A 112 15.79 -26.61 0.86
C GLY A 112 17.10 -26.67 0.05
N GLN A 113 17.08 -26.20 -1.21
CA GLN A 113 18.24 -26.20 -2.11
C GLN A 113 19.12 -24.96 -1.86
N VAL A 114 19.55 -24.78 -0.61
CA VAL A 114 20.25 -23.56 -0.16
C VAL A 114 21.58 -23.34 -0.88
N ASP A 115 22.31 -24.40 -1.22
CA ASP A 115 23.56 -24.27 -1.98
C ASP A 115 23.33 -23.66 -3.37
N GLU A 116 22.19 -23.98 -4.01
CA GLU A 116 21.82 -23.39 -5.29
C GLU A 116 21.37 -21.92 -5.12
N VAL A 117 20.69 -21.58 -4.02
CA VAL A 117 20.39 -20.19 -3.65
C VAL A 117 21.68 -19.37 -3.54
N PHE A 118 22.68 -19.86 -2.81
CA PHE A 118 23.99 -19.19 -2.71
C PHE A 118 24.67 -19.07 -4.07
N ALA A 119 24.68 -20.13 -4.89
CA ALA A 119 25.29 -20.09 -6.21
C ALA A 119 24.60 -19.07 -7.14
N LEU A 120 23.29 -18.92 -7.02
CA LEU A 120 22.49 -17.97 -7.78
C LEU A 120 22.71 -16.52 -7.33
N LEU A 121 22.72 -16.27 -6.01
CA LEU A 121 22.68 -14.91 -5.47
C LEU A 121 24.07 -14.31 -5.21
N ARG A 122 25.09 -15.09 -4.82
CA ARG A 122 26.45 -14.59 -4.52
C ARG A 122 27.04 -13.66 -5.59
N PRO A 123 26.94 -13.97 -6.90
CA PRO A 123 27.49 -13.09 -7.95
C PRO A 123 26.73 -11.76 -8.12
N ARG A 124 25.61 -11.58 -7.39
CA ARG A 124 24.64 -10.49 -7.58
C ARG A 124 24.38 -9.72 -6.29
N LEU A 125 25.15 -9.94 -5.23
CA LEU A 125 24.93 -9.32 -3.93
C LEU A 125 25.20 -7.80 -3.90
N ASP A 126 25.77 -7.22 -4.96
CA ASP A 126 25.80 -5.76 -5.14
C ASP A 126 24.40 -5.16 -5.35
N ASP A 127 23.40 -5.97 -5.66
CA ASP A 127 21.99 -5.56 -5.72
C ASP A 127 21.34 -5.72 -4.34
N TRP A 128 20.83 -4.61 -3.81
CA TRP A 128 20.14 -4.56 -2.52
C TRP A 128 18.98 -5.56 -2.44
N TRP A 129 18.27 -5.78 -3.55
CA TRP A 129 17.15 -6.71 -3.58
C TRP A 129 17.61 -8.17 -3.52
N MET A 130 18.78 -8.48 -4.09
CA MET A 130 19.37 -9.82 -4.00
C MET A 130 19.96 -10.11 -2.62
N ALA A 131 20.49 -9.08 -1.95
CA ALA A 131 20.94 -9.20 -0.56
C ALA A 131 19.77 -9.52 0.40
N SER A 132 18.65 -8.81 0.28
CA SER A 132 17.42 -9.15 1.04
C SER A 132 16.90 -10.55 0.70
N ASN A 133 16.86 -10.89 -0.58
CA ASN A 133 16.39 -12.19 -1.02
C ASN A 133 17.27 -13.36 -0.52
N LEU A 134 18.57 -13.16 -0.30
CA LEU A 134 19.42 -14.16 0.35
C LEU A 134 18.95 -14.42 1.78
N VAL A 135 18.59 -13.38 2.54
CA VAL A 135 18.08 -13.50 3.91
C VAL A 135 16.75 -14.25 3.92
N GLU A 136 15.81 -13.86 3.06
CA GLU A 136 14.47 -14.44 2.95
C GLU A 136 14.51 -15.91 2.47
N ALA A 137 15.23 -16.21 1.38
CA ALA A 137 15.26 -17.56 0.81
C ALA A 137 16.00 -18.58 1.69
N THR A 138 16.85 -18.14 2.62
CA THR A 138 17.57 -19.01 3.56
C THR A 138 16.91 -19.12 4.93
N GLU A 139 15.81 -18.40 5.16
CA GLU A 139 15.13 -18.42 6.46
C GLU A 139 14.69 -19.82 6.85
N GLY A 140 15.01 -20.23 8.08
CA GLY A 140 14.66 -21.54 8.61
C GLY A 140 15.47 -22.72 8.02
N GLN A 141 16.44 -22.47 7.14
CA GLN A 141 17.20 -23.53 6.46
C GLN A 141 18.47 -23.98 7.20
N GLY A 142 18.76 -23.40 8.37
CA GLY A 142 19.92 -23.78 9.19
C GLY A 142 21.28 -23.36 8.62
N ARG A 143 21.31 -22.37 7.71
CA ARG A 143 22.53 -21.86 7.04
C ARG A 143 22.83 -20.40 7.41
N ASP A 144 22.27 -19.93 8.52
CA ASP A 144 22.37 -18.55 8.96
C ASP A 144 23.82 -18.08 9.20
N GLU A 145 24.71 -18.93 9.69
CA GLU A 145 26.13 -18.59 9.85
C GLU A 145 26.83 -18.30 8.51
N ASP A 146 26.48 -19.04 7.45
CA ASP A 146 27.03 -18.78 6.12
C ASP A 146 26.49 -17.47 5.56
N VAL A 147 25.20 -17.19 5.78
CA VAL A 147 24.58 -15.92 5.38
C VAL A 147 25.23 -14.75 6.13
N ILE A 148 25.46 -14.90 7.43
CA ILE A 148 26.17 -13.91 8.26
C ILE A 148 27.56 -13.64 7.68
N ALA A 149 28.35 -14.67 7.37
CA ALA A 149 29.70 -14.51 6.83
C ALA A 149 29.71 -13.75 5.47
N GLU A 150 28.73 -14.04 4.60
CA GLU A 150 28.56 -13.30 3.34
C GLU A 150 28.20 -11.83 3.60
N LEU A 151 27.20 -11.58 4.45
CA LEU A 151 26.74 -10.22 4.73
C LEU A 151 27.77 -9.40 5.50
N GLU A 152 28.56 -10.00 6.40
CA GLU A 152 29.70 -9.35 7.05
C GLU A 152 30.74 -8.87 6.04
N THR A 153 31.00 -9.67 5.01
CA THR A 153 31.90 -9.30 3.92
C THR A 153 31.36 -8.08 3.16
N LEU A 154 30.05 -8.06 2.86
CA LEU A 154 29.39 -6.94 2.21
C LEU A 154 29.40 -5.68 3.09
N VAL A 155 29.07 -5.80 4.39
CA VAL A 155 29.11 -4.68 5.34
C VAL A 155 30.51 -4.08 5.40
N ALA A 156 31.54 -4.92 5.50
CA ALA A 156 32.91 -4.44 5.54
C ALA A 156 33.33 -3.77 4.20
N ALA A 157 32.83 -4.26 3.06
CA ALA A 157 33.05 -3.60 1.77
C ALA A 157 32.37 -2.22 1.71
N VAL A 158 31.13 -2.13 2.19
CA VAL A 158 30.36 -0.89 2.28
C VAL A 158 31.03 0.13 3.20
N GLU A 159 31.53 -0.30 4.36
CA GLU A 159 32.21 0.57 5.34
C GLU A 159 33.54 1.14 4.83
N ARG A 160 34.25 0.38 3.99
CA ARG A 160 35.52 0.80 3.35
C ARG A 160 35.31 1.73 2.16
N HIS A 161 34.10 1.79 1.60
CA HIS A 161 33.82 2.62 0.43
C HIS A 161 33.98 4.11 0.79
N PRO A 162 34.75 4.90 0.01
CA PRO A 162 35.04 6.30 0.33
C PRO A 162 33.76 7.16 0.34
N ASP A 163 32.83 6.86 -0.56
CA ASP A 163 31.51 7.49 -0.66
C ASP A 163 30.43 6.51 -0.19
N ARG A 164 30.08 6.54 1.11
CA ARG A 164 29.17 5.54 1.71
C ARG A 164 27.76 5.51 1.08
N TRP A 165 27.29 6.61 0.50
CA TRP A 165 26.02 6.68 -0.25
C TRP A 165 26.06 6.01 -1.63
N GLN A 166 27.25 5.76 -2.17
CA GLN A 166 27.44 5.00 -3.43
C GLN A 166 27.76 3.52 -3.17
N ALA A 167 28.00 3.15 -1.91
CA ALA A 167 28.30 1.80 -1.51
C ALA A 167 27.07 0.89 -1.73
N LYS A 168 27.32 -0.29 -2.28
CA LYS A 168 26.29 -1.28 -2.60
C LYS A 168 26.62 -2.63 -1.94
N PRO A 169 25.62 -3.39 -1.50
CA PRO A 169 24.23 -2.97 -1.34
C PRO A 169 24.06 -2.11 -0.08
N TRP A 170 23.25 -1.05 -0.15
CA TRP A 170 23.10 -0.10 0.97
C TRP A 170 22.36 -0.70 2.18
N ASN A 171 21.62 -1.80 2.00
CA ASN A 171 20.90 -2.54 3.03
C ASN A 171 21.69 -3.73 3.60
N ALA A 172 22.99 -3.87 3.32
CA ALA A 172 23.82 -4.99 3.82
C ALA A 172 23.76 -5.12 5.35
N ALA A 173 23.90 -4.00 6.06
CA ALA A 173 23.89 -3.97 7.52
C ALA A 173 22.51 -4.30 8.10
N GLU A 174 21.45 -3.88 7.42
CA GLU A 174 20.06 -4.18 7.80
C GLU A 174 19.79 -5.68 7.63
N SER A 175 20.16 -6.24 6.48
CA SER A 175 20.05 -7.66 6.18
C SER A 175 20.82 -8.50 7.20
N LEU A 176 22.04 -8.09 7.56
CA LEU A 176 22.85 -8.78 8.58
C LEU A 176 22.19 -8.68 9.96
N ALA A 177 21.67 -7.51 10.34
CA ALA A 177 20.95 -7.34 11.60
C ALA A 177 19.71 -8.23 11.70
N THR A 178 18.95 -8.40 10.61
CA THR A 178 17.81 -9.33 10.54
C THR A 178 18.24 -10.78 10.80
N VAL A 179 19.35 -11.23 10.20
CA VAL A 179 19.85 -12.60 10.40
C VAL A 179 20.41 -12.80 11.81
N LEU A 180 21.06 -11.79 12.38
CA LEU A 180 21.53 -11.83 13.77
C LEU A 180 20.35 -11.88 14.77
N ASP A 181 19.32 -11.07 14.57
CA ASP A 181 18.15 -11.05 15.45
C ASP A 181 17.33 -12.35 15.38
N ARG A 182 17.15 -12.95 14.18
CA ARG A 182 16.46 -14.25 14.06
C ARG A 182 17.20 -15.39 14.76
N GLN A 183 18.54 -15.30 14.87
CA GLN A 183 19.34 -16.23 15.68
C GLN A 183 19.31 -15.93 17.18
N GLY A 184 18.63 -14.86 17.62
CA GLY A 184 18.64 -14.41 19.02
C GLY A 184 19.90 -13.65 19.42
N ARG A 185 20.74 -13.23 18.46
CA ARG A 185 21.95 -12.41 18.67
C ARG A 185 21.62 -10.91 18.59
N SER A 186 20.54 -10.50 19.27
CA SER A 186 20.02 -9.13 19.18
C SER A 186 21.04 -8.06 19.63
N ASP A 187 21.91 -8.39 20.59
CA ASP A 187 22.98 -7.49 21.04
C ASP A 187 23.99 -7.15 19.93
N GLU A 188 24.33 -8.14 19.11
CA GLU A 188 25.23 -7.97 17.97
C GLU A 188 24.55 -7.18 16.84
N ALA A 189 23.27 -7.45 16.59
CA ALA A 189 22.45 -6.70 15.64
C ALA A 189 22.36 -5.21 16.02
N ILE A 190 22.09 -4.91 17.29
CA ILE A 190 22.04 -3.55 17.82
C ILE A 190 23.42 -2.86 17.70
N ALA A 191 24.50 -3.56 18.08
CA ALA A 191 25.85 -3.01 17.97
C ALA A 191 26.23 -2.68 16.52
N LEU A 192 25.85 -3.55 15.57
CA LEU A 192 26.03 -3.35 14.14
C LEU A 192 25.29 -2.11 13.63
N LEU A 193 23.97 -2.01 13.88
CA LEU A 193 23.16 -0.90 13.40
C LEU A 193 23.56 0.46 14.00
N ARG A 194 24.16 0.47 15.19
CA ARG A 194 24.76 1.67 15.78
C ARG A 194 26.07 2.09 15.12
N ARG A 195 26.91 1.11 14.79
CA ARG A 195 28.23 1.34 14.19
C ARG A 195 28.08 1.92 12.78
N VAL A 196 27.14 1.39 12.03
CA VAL A 196 26.84 1.87 10.68
C VAL A 196 26.11 3.20 10.81
N ARG A 197 26.64 4.25 10.17
CA ARG A 197 26.01 5.58 10.22
C ARG A 197 24.60 5.45 9.66
N ARG A 198 23.62 5.79 10.48
CA ARG A 198 22.19 5.87 10.13
C ARG A 198 22.01 6.88 9.00
N THR A 199 21.90 6.41 7.75
CA THR A 199 21.73 7.26 6.56
C THR A 199 20.31 7.21 6.00
N SER A 200 19.46 6.34 6.53
CA SER A 200 18.07 6.19 6.11
C SER A 200 17.14 6.09 7.33
N VAL A 201 15.89 6.47 7.13
CA VAL A 201 14.81 6.31 8.12
C VAL A 201 14.70 4.84 8.52
N ASN A 202 14.68 3.92 7.55
CA ASN A 202 14.57 2.46 7.76
C ASN A 202 15.59 1.90 8.76
N GLN A 203 16.85 2.35 8.73
CA GLN A 203 17.88 1.90 9.68
C GLN A 203 17.57 2.32 11.12
N ILE A 204 16.92 3.47 11.29
CA ILE A 204 16.51 4.00 12.60
C ILE A 204 15.28 3.24 13.09
N GLU A 205 14.35 2.94 12.19
CA GLU A 205 13.17 2.12 12.49
C GLU A 205 13.59 0.72 12.95
N HIS A 206 14.45 0.03 12.20
CA HIS A 206 14.91 -1.31 12.56
C HIS A 206 15.71 -1.31 13.89
N LEU A 207 16.56 -0.32 14.12
CA LEU A 207 17.24 -0.20 15.43
C LEU A 207 16.23 0.01 16.57
N ALA A 208 15.22 0.86 16.38
CA ALA A 208 14.18 1.08 17.39
C ALA A 208 13.36 -0.20 17.65
N ASP A 209 13.05 -0.97 16.61
CA ASP A 209 12.36 -2.27 16.71
C ASP A 209 13.17 -3.27 17.55
N LEU A 210 14.47 -3.41 17.26
CA LEU A 210 15.35 -4.30 18.03
C LEU A 210 15.49 -3.86 19.48
N LEU A 211 15.62 -2.56 19.75
CA LEU A 211 15.72 -2.05 21.11
C LEU A 211 14.41 -2.25 21.90
N HIS A 212 13.25 -2.09 21.25
CA HIS A 212 11.94 -2.37 21.83
C HIS A 212 11.79 -3.86 22.16
N LYS A 213 12.05 -4.75 21.20
CA LYS A 213 12.01 -6.21 21.39
C LYS A 213 12.95 -6.68 22.51
N ALA A 214 14.11 -6.04 22.64
CA ALA A 214 15.08 -6.33 23.70
C ALA A 214 14.77 -5.64 25.05
N GLY A 215 13.72 -4.82 25.15
CA GLY A 215 13.37 -4.07 26.37
C GLY A 215 14.40 -3.00 26.78
N ARG A 216 15.23 -2.53 25.85
CA ARG A 216 16.34 -1.59 26.08
C ARG A 216 15.85 -0.13 26.13
N GLU A 217 15.05 0.17 27.14
CA GLU A 217 14.36 1.46 27.29
C GLU A 217 15.30 2.68 27.35
N SER A 218 16.40 2.59 28.10
CA SER A 218 17.38 3.69 28.19
C SER A 218 17.96 4.03 26.82
N GLU A 219 18.21 3.01 26.02
CA GLU A 219 18.81 3.15 24.69
C GLU A 219 17.79 3.68 23.67
N LEU A 220 16.50 3.35 23.82
CA LEU A 220 15.42 4.00 23.08
C LEU A 220 15.30 5.48 23.44
N ARG A 221 15.41 5.84 24.72
CA ARG A 221 15.43 7.27 25.13
C ARG A 221 16.57 8.04 24.48
N ASP A 222 17.76 7.45 24.42
CA ASP A 222 18.90 8.06 23.73
C ASP A 222 18.62 8.25 22.23
N LEU A 223 17.93 7.28 21.61
CA LEU A 223 17.54 7.36 20.20
C LEU A 223 16.50 8.47 19.94
N VAL A 224 15.52 8.62 20.84
CA VAL A 224 14.52 9.69 20.82
C VAL A 224 15.16 11.08 20.93
N ALA A 225 16.23 11.20 21.72
CA ALA A 225 16.98 12.45 21.86
C ALA A 225 17.89 12.78 20.66
N GLY A 226 18.08 11.84 19.72
CA GLY A 226 18.99 11.94 18.58
C GLY A 226 18.31 12.19 17.23
N GLU A 227 18.99 11.80 16.15
CA GLU A 227 18.47 11.83 14.77
C GLU A 227 17.48 10.66 14.53
N GLY A 228 16.38 10.91 13.79
CA GLY A 228 15.31 9.93 13.51
C GLY A 228 14.39 9.60 14.68
N ARG A 229 14.22 10.60 15.54
CA ARG A 229 13.49 10.62 16.80
C ARG A 229 12.03 10.15 16.75
N GLU A 230 11.31 10.33 15.64
CA GLU A 230 9.85 10.09 15.61
C GLU A 230 9.49 8.61 15.70
N HIS A 231 10.16 7.75 14.92
CA HIS A 231 9.92 6.30 14.98
C HIS A 231 10.38 5.71 16.32
N ALA A 232 11.52 6.20 16.84
CA ALA A 232 12.00 5.81 18.16
C ALA A 232 11.03 6.19 19.28
N ALA A 233 10.36 7.34 19.18
CA ALA A 233 9.36 7.79 20.15
C ALA A 233 8.14 6.88 20.15
N TYR A 234 7.70 6.45 18.96
CA TYR A 234 6.63 5.45 18.83
C TYR A 234 6.98 4.13 19.53
N ARG A 235 8.18 3.59 19.28
CA ARG A 235 8.63 2.34 19.93
C ARG A 235 8.85 2.47 21.42
N LEU A 236 9.34 3.61 21.89
CA LEU A 236 9.44 3.91 23.31
C LEU A 236 8.06 3.96 23.96
N ALA A 237 7.08 4.61 23.33
CA ALA A 237 5.72 4.67 23.84
C ALA A 237 5.07 3.28 23.93
N ASN A 238 5.22 2.43 22.91
CA ASN A 238 4.74 1.05 22.95
C ASN A 238 5.39 0.24 24.09
N LEU A 239 6.73 0.35 24.26
CA LEU A 239 7.43 -0.33 25.36
C LEU A 239 6.92 0.13 26.73
N LEU A 240 6.73 1.45 26.90
CA LEU A 240 6.21 2.02 28.14
C LEU A 240 4.76 1.58 28.40
N GLU A 241 3.95 1.48 27.35
CA GLU A 241 2.58 0.97 27.43
C GLU A 241 2.55 -0.50 27.88
N GLU A 242 3.37 -1.37 27.28
CA GLU A 242 3.50 -2.78 27.68
C GLU A 242 3.92 -2.94 29.14
N GLN A 243 4.72 -1.98 29.65
CA GLN A 243 5.11 -1.89 31.05
C GLN A 243 4.04 -1.21 31.95
N ASN A 244 2.85 -0.90 31.43
CA ASN A 244 1.75 -0.19 32.11
C ASN A 244 2.12 1.24 32.58
N ARG A 245 3.07 1.90 31.93
CA ARG A 245 3.52 3.27 32.22
C ARG A 245 2.89 4.27 31.26
N LEU A 246 1.56 4.28 31.22
CA LEU A 246 0.76 5.05 30.26
C LEU A 246 1.08 6.56 30.28
N ALA A 247 1.29 7.15 31.45
CA ALA A 247 1.60 8.58 31.56
C ALA A 247 2.89 8.94 30.80
N GLU A 248 3.94 8.15 30.96
CA GLU A 248 5.22 8.37 30.27
C GLU A 248 5.12 8.07 28.78
N ALA A 249 4.32 7.08 28.37
CA ALA A 249 4.07 6.79 26.97
C ALA A 249 3.36 7.97 26.28
N VAL A 250 2.36 8.55 26.95
CA VAL A 250 1.65 9.75 26.49
C VAL A 250 2.60 10.94 26.40
N ASP A 251 3.40 11.21 27.43
CA ASP A 251 4.33 12.34 27.44
C ASP A 251 5.40 12.20 26.34
N THR A 252 5.85 10.96 26.07
CA THR A 252 6.80 10.67 24.99
C THR A 252 6.24 11.09 23.63
N LEU A 253 5.01 10.73 23.29
CA LEU A 253 4.40 11.08 22.00
C LEU A 253 3.92 12.54 21.93
N ARG A 254 3.47 13.09 23.06
CA ARG A 254 2.97 14.47 23.15
C ARG A 254 4.04 15.49 22.78
N ALA A 255 5.30 15.28 23.18
CA ALA A 255 6.40 16.16 22.80
C ALA A 255 6.58 16.30 21.27
N PHE A 256 6.30 15.24 20.50
CA PHE A 256 6.37 15.26 19.03
C PHE A 256 5.10 15.82 18.40
N THR A 257 3.96 15.51 19.00
CA THR A 257 2.66 16.07 18.62
C THR A 257 2.69 17.60 18.71
N ASP A 258 3.17 18.14 19.83
CA ASP A 258 3.29 19.58 20.08
C ASP A 258 4.31 20.26 19.13
N ALA A 259 5.26 19.48 18.60
CA ALA A 259 6.20 19.92 17.56
C ALA A 259 5.62 19.84 16.13
N GLY A 260 4.33 19.49 15.98
CA GLY A 260 3.63 19.41 14.70
C GLY A 260 3.78 18.08 13.96
N ASN A 261 4.21 17.00 14.63
CA ASN A 261 4.32 15.70 13.98
C ASN A 261 2.97 14.97 13.92
N ILE A 262 2.42 14.86 12.71
CA ILE A 262 1.12 14.23 12.42
C ILE A 262 1.09 12.74 12.78
N ASN A 263 2.17 12.01 12.50
CA ASN A 263 2.25 10.57 12.82
C ASN A 263 2.26 10.35 14.34
N ALA A 264 2.95 11.20 15.09
CA ALA A 264 2.95 11.17 16.55
C ALA A 264 1.58 11.53 17.13
N ALA A 265 0.87 12.51 16.54
CA ALA A 265 -0.49 12.86 16.93
C ALA A 265 -1.44 11.67 16.75
N SER A 266 -1.37 10.99 15.61
CA SER A 266 -2.16 9.78 15.31
C SER A 266 -1.83 8.63 16.29
N ALA A 267 -0.55 8.40 16.55
CA ALA A 267 -0.12 7.38 17.51
C ALA A 267 -0.57 7.70 18.95
N LEU A 268 -0.51 8.98 19.35
CA LEU A 268 -0.96 9.43 20.67
C LEU A 268 -2.48 9.26 20.82
N ALA A 269 -3.25 9.64 19.80
CA ALA A 269 -4.70 9.47 19.80
C ALA A 269 -5.10 7.99 19.93
N GLU A 270 -4.44 7.10 19.19
CA GLU A 270 -4.72 5.65 19.29
C GLU A 270 -4.34 5.07 20.66
N LEU A 271 -3.22 5.50 21.24
CA LEU A 271 -2.85 5.15 22.61
C LEU A 271 -3.92 5.61 23.61
N LEU A 272 -4.37 6.86 23.52
CA LEU A 272 -5.40 7.41 24.41
C LEU A 272 -6.74 6.67 24.24
N ARG A 273 -7.15 6.37 23.01
CA ARG A 273 -8.37 5.64 22.68
C ARG A 273 -8.39 4.24 23.29
N ARG A 274 -7.31 3.46 23.13
CA ARG A 274 -7.18 2.09 23.70
C ARG A 274 -7.32 2.06 25.23
N HIS A 275 -6.99 3.17 25.90
CA HIS A 275 -7.12 3.33 27.35
C HIS A 275 -8.36 4.12 27.79
N GLY A 276 -9.36 4.25 26.92
CA GLY A 276 -10.66 4.86 27.24
C GLY A 276 -10.63 6.39 27.38
N ARG A 277 -9.55 7.06 26.95
CA ARG A 277 -9.37 8.52 27.00
C ARG A 277 -9.75 9.17 25.67
N GLY A 278 -10.95 8.83 25.17
CA GLY A 278 -11.43 9.23 23.84
C GLY A 278 -11.48 10.74 23.62
N GLU A 279 -11.96 11.52 24.60
CA GLU A 279 -11.99 13.00 24.47
C GLU A 279 -10.59 13.60 24.30
N GLU A 280 -9.59 13.08 25.02
CA GLU A 280 -8.22 13.57 24.86
C GLU A 280 -7.64 13.20 23.50
N ALA A 281 -8.03 12.05 22.94
CA ALA A 281 -7.64 11.65 21.60
C ALA A 281 -8.24 12.58 20.53
N VAL A 282 -9.52 12.94 20.69
CA VAL A 282 -10.22 13.93 19.86
C VAL A 282 -9.49 15.28 19.89
N GLU A 283 -9.18 15.80 21.07
CA GLU A 283 -8.48 17.08 21.23
C GLU A 283 -7.08 17.08 20.59
N VAL A 284 -6.34 15.98 20.74
CA VAL A 284 -5.03 15.79 20.10
C VAL A 284 -5.14 15.87 18.58
N LEU A 285 -6.05 15.11 17.98
CA LEU A 285 -6.24 15.09 16.52
C LEU A 285 -6.80 16.42 16.02
N HIS A 286 -7.77 17.02 16.71
CA HIS A 286 -8.34 18.31 16.35
C HIS A 286 -7.27 19.41 16.32
N THR A 287 -6.38 19.45 17.31
CA THR A 287 -5.24 20.38 17.35
C THR A 287 -4.27 20.10 16.20
N ALA A 288 -3.97 18.83 15.93
CA ALA A 288 -3.07 18.44 14.85
C ALA A 288 -3.63 18.81 13.47
N VAL A 289 -4.93 18.65 13.23
CA VAL A 289 -5.62 19.09 12.00
C VAL A 289 -5.45 20.60 11.79
N ARG A 290 -5.64 21.40 12.83
CA ARG A 290 -5.48 22.85 12.75
C ARG A 290 -4.03 23.25 12.42
N ALA A 291 -3.06 22.53 12.96
CA ALA A 291 -1.64 22.77 12.71
C ALA A 291 -1.19 22.32 11.30
N GLU A 292 -1.75 21.22 10.80
CA GLU A 292 -1.49 20.67 9.46
C GLU A 292 -2.07 21.55 8.34
N GLY A 293 -3.22 22.19 8.61
CA GLY A 293 -3.94 23.01 7.63
C GLY A 293 -4.59 22.19 6.52
N ALA A 294 -4.94 22.85 5.40
CA ALA A 294 -5.67 22.21 4.30
C ALA A 294 -4.84 21.22 3.45
N ALA A 295 -3.53 21.11 3.71
CA ALA A 295 -2.60 20.44 2.79
C ALA A 295 -2.63 18.89 2.86
N HIS A 296 -3.13 18.30 3.95
CA HIS A 296 -3.10 16.85 4.16
C HIS A 296 -4.32 16.38 4.98
N GLY A 297 -5.08 15.43 4.43
CA GLY A 297 -6.38 15.00 4.99
C GLY A 297 -6.32 13.79 5.94
N CYS A 298 -5.15 13.18 6.14
CA CYS A 298 -5.02 11.93 6.91
C CYS A 298 -5.39 12.11 8.38
N THR A 299 -4.98 13.22 9.01
CA THR A 299 -5.34 13.51 10.42
C THR A 299 -6.82 13.80 10.59
N ARG A 300 -7.42 14.52 9.62
CA ARG A 300 -8.87 14.78 9.61
C ARG A 300 -9.64 13.46 9.51
N HIS A 301 -9.26 12.60 8.57
CA HIS A 301 -9.88 11.30 8.40
C HIS A 301 -9.78 10.45 9.67
N HIS A 302 -8.63 10.48 10.37
CA HIS A 302 -8.47 9.80 11.66
C HIS A 302 -9.44 10.37 12.72
N LEU A 303 -9.55 11.70 12.84
CA LEU A 303 -10.46 12.36 13.78
C LEU A 303 -11.92 11.93 13.54
N TRP A 304 -12.35 11.94 12.29
CA TRP A 304 -13.72 11.54 11.93
C TRP A 304 -13.99 10.07 12.21
N THR A 305 -13.06 9.20 11.82
CA THR A 305 -13.14 7.75 12.08
C THR A 305 -13.25 7.48 13.58
N LEU A 306 -12.43 8.15 14.39
CA LEU A 306 -12.45 7.99 15.85
C LEU A 306 -13.81 8.38 16.45
N LEU A 307 -14.41 9.48 16.01
CA LEU A 307 -15.72 9.93 16.50
C LEU A 307 -16.86 9.03 16.02
N VAL A 308 -16.81 8.55 14.78
CA VAL A 308 -17.82 7.63 14.21
C VAL A 308 -17.76 6.26 14.89
N GLU A 309 -16.56 5.69 15.08
CA GLU A 309 -16.38 4.42 15.81
C GLU A 309 -16.78 4.54 17.28
N ALA A 310 -16.70 5.73 17.87
CA ALA A 310 -17.20 6.02 19.20
C ALA A 310 -18.73 6.28 19.25
N GLU A 311 -19.46 6.04 18.15
CA GLU A 311 -20.90 6.28 17.98
C GLU A 311 -21.30 7.76 18.20
N ARG A 312 -20.40 8.69 17.87
CA ARG A 312 -20.58 10.15 18.04
C ARG A 312 -20.40 10.95 16.73
N PRO A 313 -21.08 10.60 15.63
CA PRO A 313 -20.95 11.32 14.36
C PRO A 313 -21.48 12.77 14.41
N GLU A 314 -22.44 13.08 15.30
CA GLU A 314 -22.93 14.46 15.49
C GLU A 314 -21.87 15.36 16.14
N ASP A 315 -21.03 14.83 17.03
CA ASP A 315 -19.92 15.61 17.60
C ASP A 315 -18.86 15.90 16.52
N ALA A 316 -18.64 14.96 15.59
CA ALA A 316 -17.78 15.18 14.43
C ALA A 316 -18.29 16.33 13.54
N LEU A 317 -19.61 16.44 13.33
CA LEU A 317 -20.19 17.59 12.63
C LEU A 317 -19.94 18.90 13.40
N GLY A 318 -19.98 18.88 14.73
CA GLY A 318 -19.63 20.04 15.56
C GLY A 318 -18.18 20.50 15.36
N HIS A 319 -17.22 19.57 15.42
CA HIS A 319 -15.81 19.86 15.13
C HIS A 319 -15.60 20.33 13.68
N LEU A 320 -16.33 19.74 12.72
CA LEU A 320 -16.29 20.16 11.33
C LEU A 320 -16.76 21.62 11.17
N ASP A 321 -17.85 22.01 11.83
CA ASP A 321 -18.36 23.37 11.82
C ASP A 321 -17.33 24.38 12.36
N GLU A 322 -16.50 23.99 13.32
CA GLU A 322 -15.40 24.82 13.82
C GLU A 322 -14.29 24.97 12.79
N LEU A 323 -13.85 23.86 12.18
CA LEU A 323 -12.81 23.86 11.16
C LEU A 323 -13.23 24.64 9.90
N GLU A 324 -14.49 24.56 9.49
CA GLU A 324 -15.00 25.31 8.34
C GLU A 324 -15.02 26.82 8.54
N ARG A 325 -15.18 27.30 9.78
CA ARG A 325 -15.07 28.74 10.07
C ARG A 325 -13.65 29.26 9.84
N GLU A 326 -12.66 28.37 9.90
CA GLU A 326 -11.24 28.68 9.74
C GLU A 326 -10.73 28.45 8.31
N PHE A 327 -11.04 27.30 7.72
CA PHE A 327 -10.55 26.89 6.40
C PHE A 327 -11.54 27.16 5.27
N GLY A 328 -12.81 27.42 5.59
CA GLY A 328 -13.90 27.55 4.64
C GLY A 328 -14.65 26.23 4.37
N PRO A 329 -15.92 26.31 3.94
CA PRO A 329 -16.77 25.14 3.73
C PRO A 329 -16.38 24.29 2.52
N GLU A 330 -15.69 24.87 1.53
CA GLU A 330 -15.31 24.18 0.29
C GLU A 330 -14.25 23.09 0.53
N GLU A 331 -13.24 23.38 1.35
CA GLU A 331 -12.13 22.47 1.67
C GLU A 331 -12.56 21.23 2.48
N LEU A 332 -13.73 21.32 3.11
CA LEU A 332 -14.30 20.35 4.04
C LEU A 332 -15.64 19.79 3.52
N PHE A 333 -16.02 20.15 2.30
CA PHE A 333 -17.32 19.77 1.72
C PHE A 333 -17.49 18.25 1.67
N ARG A 334 -16.45 17.50 1.28
CA ARG A 334 -16.49 16.03 1.24
C ARG A 334 -16.60 15.41 2.63
N ASP A 335 -15.85 15.94 3.61
CA ASP A 335 -15.91 15.50 5.00
C ASP A 335 -17.34 15.68 5.56
N ARG A 336 -17.98 16.81 5.23
CA ARG A 336 -19.37 17.10 5.60
C ARG A 336 -20.38 16.10 5.06
N LEU A 337 -20.27 15.76 3.77
CA LEU A 337 -21.20 14.81 3.14
C LEU A 337 -21.07 13.45 3.79
N TRP A 338 -19.83 12.99 4.01
CA TRP A 338 -19.56 11.73 4.67
C TRP A 338 -20.13 11.71 6.11
N LEU A 339 -19.83 12.73 6.93
CA LEU A 339 -20.35 12.81 8.30
C LEU A 339 -21.88 12.92 8.38
N LEU A 340 -22.53 13.63 7.44
CA LEU A 340 -23.98 13.63 7.36
C LEU A 340 -24.55 12.23 7.07
N ALA A 341 -23.89 11.46 6.20
CA ALA A 341 -24.31 10.09 5.91
C ALA A 341 -24.17 9.20 7.16
N GLU A 342 -23.07 9.32 7.90
CA GLU A 342 -22.86 8.63 9.19
C GLU A 342 -23.90 9.03 10.26
N CYS A 343 -24.40 10.28 10.23
CA CYS A 343 -25.54 10.71 11.06
C CYS A 343 -26.92 10.22 10.56
N GLY A 344 -26.99 9.45 9.47
CA GLY A 344 -28.25 9.05 8.83
C GLY A 344 -29.00 10.21 8.13
N ARG A 345 -28.31 11.31 7.83
CA ARG A 345 -28.83 12.53 7.20
C ARG A 345 -28.47 12.61 5.71
N SER A 346 -28.44 11.48 5.01
CA SER A 346 -28.05 11.40 3.60
C SER A 346 -28.93 12.20 2.64
N GLU A 347 -30.22 12.40 2.96
CA GLU A 347 -31.10 13.31 2.18
C GLU A 347 -30.65 14.78 2.29
N GLU A 348 -30.13 15.20 3.45
CA GLU A 348 -29.55 16.53 3.61
C GLU A 348 -28.23 16.66 2.85
N ALA A 349 -27.40 15.60 2.87
CA ALA A 349 -26.16 15.55 2.08
C ALA A 349 -26.48 15.71 0.59
N LEU A 350 -27.47 14.97 0.08
CA LEU A 350 -27.90 15.03 -1.31
C LEU A 350 -28.43 16.43 -1.68
N ALA A 351 -29.22 17.04 -0.80
CA ALA A 351 -29.72 18.41 -1.01
C ALA A 351 -28.57 19.42 -1.11
N ARG A 352 -27.53 19.28 -0.27
CA ARG A 352 -26.32 20.13 -0.32
C ARG A 352 -25.55 19.95 -1.62
N VAL A 353 -25.33 18.72 -2.07
CA VAL A 353 -24.66 18.46 -3.37
C VAL A 353 -25.43 19.10 -4.53
N ARG A 354 -26.76 18.96 -4.56
CA ARG A 354 -27.63 19.52 -5.61
C ARG A 354 -27.70 21.05 -5.60
N ALA A 355 -27.59 21.66 -4.42
CA ALA A 355 -27.59 23.11 -4.28
C ALA A 355 -26.23 23.75 -4.63
N HIS A 356 -25.18 22.95 -4.76
CA HIS A 356 -23.84 23.45 -5.05
C HIS A 356 -23.76 24.06 -6.45
N PRO A 357 -23.08 25.21 -6.66
CA PRO A 357 -22.96 25.84 -7.98
C PRO A 357 -22.39 24.92 -9.07
N GLN A 358 -21.55 23.97 -8.67
CA GLN A 358 -20.89 23.00 -9.56
C GLN A 358 -21.66 21.68 -9.69
N ALA A 359 -22.93 21.59 -9.26
CA ALA A 359 -23.70 20.33 -9.25
C ALA A 359 -23.78 19.59 -10.61
N GLY A 360 -23.57 20.29 -11.73
CA GLY A 360 -23.54 19.71 -13.08
C GLY A 360 -22.16 19.31 -13.60
N GLU A 361 -21.10 19.50 -12.80
CA GLU A 361 -19.74 19.07 -13.10
C GLU A 361 -19.52 17.62 -12.65
N ASP A 362 -18.65 16.91 -13.37
CA ASP A 362 -18.41 15.48 -13.19
C ASP A 362 -18.16 15.09 -11.73
N GLY A 363 -17.29 15.82 -11.01
CA GLY A 363 -16.99 15.53 -9.60
C GLY A 363 -18.21 15.64 -8.66
N PHE A 364 -19.12 16.58 -8.90
CA PHE A 364 -20.34 16.72 -8.09
C PHE A 364 -21.44 15.75 -8.52
N LEU A 365 -21.49 15.36 -9.80
CA LEU A 365 -22.35 14.28 -10.27
C LEU A 365 -21.98 12.95 -9.60
N GLN A 366 -20.68 12.65 -9.49
CA GLN A 366 -20.19 11.47 -8.77
C GLN A 366 -20.59 11.49 -7.29
N LEU A 367 -20.41 12.63 -6.61
CA LEU A 367 -20.84 12.78 -5.21
C LEU A 367 -22.36 12.58 -5.04
N ALA A 368 -23.17 13.19 -5.92
CA ALA A 368 -24.63 13.05 -5.87
C ALA A 368 -25.08 11.61 -6.13
N ALA A 369 -24.43 10.92 -7.08
CA ALA A 369 -24.72 9.54 -7.40
C ALA A 369 -24.35 8.60 -6.24
N GLN A 370 -23.20 8.79 -5.61
CA GLN A 370 -22.81 8.04 -4.41
C GLN A 370 -23.85 8.23 -3.29
N THR A 371 -24.26 9.47 -2.99
CA THR A 371 -25.27 9.72 -1.95
C THR A 371 -26.63 9.11 -2.29
N LEU A 372 -27.04 9.12 -3.56
CA LEU A 372 -28.26 8.44 -4.01
C LEU A 372 -28.16 6.91 -3.84
N ASP A 373 -26.98 6.35 -4.09
CA ASP A 373 -26.71 4.92 -3.93
C ASP A 373 -26.77 4.49 -2.46
N ASP A 374 -26.16 5.28 -1.56
CA ASP A 374 -26.20 5.06 -0.11
C ASP A 374 -27.64 5.10 0.43
N LEU A 375 -28.53 5.87 -0.21
CA LEU A 375 -29.97 5.92 0.06
C LEU A 375 -30.75 4.74 -0.55
N GLY A 376 -30.10 3.83 -1.28
CA GLY A 376 -30.73 2.73 -2.02
C GLY A 376 -31.47 3.17 -3.28
N ARG A 377 -31.23 4.39 -3.77
CA ARG A 377 -31.84 4.99 -4.97
C ARG A 377 -30.93 4.88 -6.18
N THR A 378 -30.32 3.72 -6.38
CA THR A 378 -29.34 3.42 -7.44
C THR A 378 -29.90 3.70 -8.85
N ASP A 379 -31.20 3.48 -9.09
CA ASP A 379 -31.85 3.81 -10.37
C ASP A 379 -31.74 5.31 -10.72
N GLU A 380 -31.94 6.17 -9.73
CA GLU A 380 -31.81 7.62 -9.91
C GLU A 380 -30.36 8.04 -10.10
N ALA A 381 -29.43 7.40 -9.40
CA ALA A 381 -28.00 7.63 -9.57
C ALA A 381 -27.54 7.26 -11.00
N ILE A 382 -27.93 6.09 -11.50
CA ILE A 382 -27.66 5.66 -12.88
C ILE A 382 -28.26 6.65 -13.89
N ALA A 383 -29.51 7.07 -13.68
CA ALA A 383 -30.16 8.06 -14.55
C ALA A 383 -29.43 9.42 -14.54
N LEU A 384 -28.88 9.82 -13.39
CA LEU A 384 -28.10 11.04 -13.24
C LEU A 384 -26.76 10.98 -14.00
N LEU A 385 -26.07 9.84 -13.96
CA LEU A 385 -24.75 9.69 -14.59
C LEU A 385 -24.83 9.40 -16.09
N ARG A 386 -25.91 8.78 -16.58
CA ARG A 386 -26.08 8.36 -17.99
C ARG A 386 -25.81 9.46 -19.04
N PRO A 387 -26.22 10.73 -18.87
CA PRO A 387 -25.91 11.79 -19.83
C PRO A 387 -24.42 12.11 -19.99
N ARG A 388 -23.58 11.69 -19.04
CA ARG A 388 -22.13 11.90 -19.01
C ARG A 388 -21.36 10.57 -19.09
N ALA A 389 -21.98 9.52 -19.63
CA ALA A 389 -21.40 8.17 -19.67
C ALA A 389 -20.06 8.05 -20.42
N THR A 390 -19.74 8.99 -21.33
CA THR A 390 -18.45 8.99 -22.05
C THR A 390 -17.32 9.66 -21.25
N SER A 391 -17.63 10.43 -20.20
CA SER A 391 -16.60 10.97 -19.31
C SER A 391 -15.91 9.84 -18.58
N HIS A 392 -14.58 9.85 -18.56
CA HIS A 392 -13.80 8.81 -17.89
C HIS A 392 -14.21 8.60 -16.43
N PHE A 393 -14.41 9.70 -15.68
CA PHE A 393 -14.73 9.61 -14.25
C PHE A 393 -16.18 9.18 -14.02
N VAL A 394 -17.14 9.86 -14.65
CA VAL A 394 -18.58 9.58 -14.48
C VAL A 394 -18.97 8.23 -15.08
N GLY A 395 -18.43 7.89 -16.25
CA GLY A 395 -18.67 6.61 -16.91
C GLY A 395 -18.14 5.42 -16.11
N ASN A 396 -17.01 5.59 -15.40
CA ASN A 396 -16.52 4.55 -14.50
C ASN A 396 -17.51 4.28 -13.35
N ASP A 397 -17.98 5.30 -12.65
CA ASP A 397 -18.95 5.12 -11.56
C ASP A 397 -20.26 4.50 -12.08
N LEU A 398 -20.74 4.97 -13.24
CA LEU A 398 -21.92 4.42 -13.90
C LEU A 398 -21.75 2.91 -14.21
N ALA A 399 -20.65 2.53 -14.84
CA ALA A 399 -20.37 1.13 -15.15
C ALA A 399 -20.25 0.27 -13.88
N GLU A 400 -19.66 0.80 -12.80
CA GLU A 400 -19.60 0.11 -11.51
C GLU A 400 -20.99 -0.16 -10.94
N MET A 401 -21.87 0.85 -10.96
CA MET A 401 -23.26 0.71 -10.49
C MET A 401 -24.06 -0.29 -11.33
N LEU A 402 -23.88 -0.27 -12.66
CA LEU A 402 -24.50 -1.24 -13.56
C LEU A 402 -24.01 -2.67 -13.28
N LEU A 403 -22.71 -2.86 -13.04
CA LEU A 403 -22.15 -4.16 -12.62
C LEU A 403 -22.75 -4.63 -11.30
N ARG A 404 -22.88 -3.75 -10.30
CA ARG A 404 -23.50 -4.10 -9.01
C ARG A 404 -24.96 -4.56 -9.17
N ARG A 405 -25.69 -4.05 -10.18
CA ARG A 405 -27.02 -4.53 -10.56
C ARG A 405 -27.04 -5.82 -11.38
N GLY A 406 -25.93 -6.17 -12.03
CA GLY A 406 -25.82 -7.31 -12.93
C GLY A 406 -26.05 -6.99 -14.41
N GLU A 407 -26.08 -5.72 -14.76
CA GLU A 407 -26.21 -5.24 -16.14
C GLU A 407 -24.82 -5.23 -16.81
N VAL A 408 -24.20 -6.41 -16.91
CA VAL A 408 -22.79 -6.57 -17.30
C VAL A 408 -22.53 -6.08 -18.72
N ASP A 409 -23.38 -6.43 -19.68
CA ASP A 409 -23.19 -6.04 -21.07
C ASP A 409 -23.26 -4.52 -21.25
N GLU A 410 -24.19 -3.86 -20.55
CA GLU A 410 -24.31 -2.40 -20.59
C GLU A 410 -23.14 -1.72 -19.90
N ALA A 411 -22.71 -2.24 -18.74
CA ALA A 411 -21.54 -1.74 -18.05
C ALA A 411 -20.28 -1.80 -18.92
N MET A 412 -20.03 -2.93 -19.59
CA MET A 412 -18.87 -3.09 -20.46
C MET A 412 -18.98 -2.19 -21.71
N ALA A 413 -20.18 -1.98 -22.25
CA ALA A 413 -20.38 -1.02 -23.32
C ALA A 413 -20.03 0.42 -22.89
N VAL A 414 -20.34 0.81 -21.65
CA VAL A 414 -19.91 2.10 -21.09
C VAL A 414 -18.39 2.16 -20.98
N VAL A 415 -17.74 1.13 -20.41
CA VAL A 415 -16.27 1.06 -20.28
C VAL A 415 -15.56 1.18 -21.62
N HIS A 416 -16.06 0.50 -22.66
CA HIS A 416 -15.48 0.56 -24.00
C HIS A 416 -15.74 1.88 -24.73
N ALA A 417 -16.70 2.68 -24.27
CA ALA A 417 -17.06 3.98 -24.84
C ALA A 417 -16.42 5.18 -24.11
N LEU A 418 -15.61 4.94 -23.06
CA LEU A 418 -14.97 6.01 -22.29
C LEU A 418 -14.00 6.80 -23.15
N GLU A 419 -14.07 8.13 -23.05
CA GLU A 419 -13.09 9.02 -23.66
C GLU A 419 -11.74 8.88 -22.94
N PRO A 420 -10.61 8.88 -23.68
CA PRO A 420 -9.30 8.83 -23.06
C PRO A 420 -9.07 10.02 -22.13
N LEU A 421 -8.48 9.74 -20.97
CA LEU A 421 -8.02 10.75 -20.02
C LEU A 421 -7.00 11.68 -20.70
N LYS A 422 -7.42 12.90 -21.05
CA LYS A 422 -6.49 13.96 -21.47
C LYS A 422 -5.80 14.55 -20.25
N LEU A 423 -4.82 13.82 -19.72
CA LEU A 423 -4.06 14.23 -18.53
C LEU A 423 -3.02 15.34 -18.82
N TRP A 424 -2.83 15.74 -20.08
CA TRP A 424 -2.01 16.91 -20.46
C TRP A 424 -2.55 17.56 -21.75
N PRO A 425 -2.57 18.90 -21.88
CA PRO A 425 -2.63 19.52 -23.20
C PRO A 425 -1.38 19.14 -24.00
N ASP A 426 -1.55 18.75 -25.26
CA ASP A 426 -0.46 18.48 -26.21
C ASP A 426 0.61 19.58 -26.12
N SER A 427 1.77 19.28 -25.55
CA SER A 427 2.99 20.09 -25.68
C SER A 427 3.60 19.92 -27.07
N GLY A 428 2.74 20.01 -28.10
CA GLY A 428 3.04 19.81 -29.51
C GLY A 428 2.70 21.01 -30.39
N ALA A 429 2.51 22.21 -29.82
CA ALA A 429 2.49 23.45 -30.59
C ALA A 429 3.92 24.00 -30.66
N GLY A 430 4.52 23.86 -31.84
CA GLY A 430 5.91 24.20 -32.11
C GLY A 430 6.30 25.62 -31.72
N VAL A 431 7.31 25.73 -30.86
CA VAL A 431 8.23 26.85 -30.88
C VAL A 431 9.30 26.48 -31.90
N SER A 432 9.22 27.07 -33.10
CA SER A 432 10.36 27.07 -34.03
C SER A 432 11.51 27.86 -33.40
N PRO A 433 12.75 27.36 -33.47
CA PRO A 433 13.91 28.15 -33.09
C PRO A 433 14.27 29.06 -34.27
N ASP A 434 14.00 30.36 -34.12
CA ASP A 434 14.78 31.42 -34.78
C ASP A 434 15.59 32.16 -33.71
#